data_AF-A0A0V1GUF2-F1
#
_entry.id   AF-A0A0V1GUF2-F1
#
_cell.length_a   1.000
_cell.length_b   1.000
_cell.length_c   1.000
_cell.angle_alpha   90.00
_cell.angle_beta   90.00
_cell.angle_gamma   90.00
#
_symmetry.space_group_name_H-M   'P 1'
#
loop_
_entity.id
_entity.type
_entity.pdbx_description
1 polymer ?
#
loop_
_entity_poly.entity_id
_entity_poly.type
_entity_poly.pdbx_seq_one_letter_code
_entity_poly.pdbx_strand_id
1 'polypeptide(L)'
;MVAYEEGDLYYVESPSFIAATAESKVPTLMEWHRRLGHLNEKRLLELTKNEKVFGMKVGKQKLLICEICIKDNPRFQRVKLRKVVVH
;
A
#
# COMPACT_ATOMS: atom_id res chain seq x y z
N MET A 1 -7.89 5.55 -36.86
CA MET A 1 -8.69 6.24 -35.83
C MET A 1 -9.66 7.13 -36.58
N VAL A 2 -10.94 6.79 -36.58
CA VAL A 2 -11.97 7.52 -37.33
C VAL A 2 -12.80 8.28 -36.29
N ALA A 3 -12.85 9.60 -36.41
CA ALA A 3 -13.70 10.45 -35.60
C ALA A 3 -14.82 10.99 -36.50
N TYR A 4 -16.05 11.05 -35.99
CA TYR A 4 -17.17 11.65 -36.69
C TYR A 4 -17.61 12.93 -35.97
N GLU A 5 -17.97 13.95 -36.77
CA GLU A 5 -18.48 15.22 -36.28
C GLU A 5 -20.02 15.17 -36.24
N GLU A 6 -20.61 15.63 -35.14
CA GLU A 6 -22.04 15.91 -35.04
C GLU A 6 -22.18 17.27 -34.32
N GLY A 7 -22.34 18.34 -35.11
CA GLY A 7 -22.31 19.71 -34.61
C GLY A 7 -20.91 20.20 -34.22
N ASP A 8 -20.77 20.83 -33.06
CA ASP A 8 -19.51 21.37 -32.52
C ASP A 8 -18.68 20.33 -31.73
N LEU A 9 -19.15 19.08 -31.65
CA LEU A 9 -18.49 18.01 -30.92
C LEU A 9 -17.93 16.92 -31.84
N TYR A 10 -16.72 16.47 -31.51
CA TYR A 10 -16.03 15.35 -32.17
C TYR A 10 -16.13 14.10 -31.31
N TYR A 11 -16.75 13.05 -31.86
CA TYR A 11 -16.81 11.74 -31.21
C TYR A 11 -15.71 10.85 -31.77
N VAL A 12 -14.78 10.43 -30.89
CA VAL A 12 -13.77 9.42 -31.21
C VAL A 12 -14.30 8.09 -30.69
N GLU A 13 -14.46 7.12 -31.58
CA GLU A 13 -14.75 5.75 -31.17
C GLU A 13 -13.51 5.21 -30.42
N SER A 14 -13.55 5.33 -29.09
CA SER A 14 -12.47 4.90 -28.23
C SER A 14 -12.40 3.38 -28.28
N PRO A 15 -11.27 2.75 -28.67
CA PRO A 15 -11.11 1.33 -28.41
C PRO A 15 -11.32 1.14 -26.92
N SER A 16 -12.13 0.14 -26.55
CA SER A 16 -12.36 -0.27 -25.16
C SER A 16 -11.02 -0.59 -24.52
N PHE A 17 -10.37 0.43 -23.97
CA PHE A 17 -9.07 0.32 -23.34
C PHE A 17 -9.33 -0.29 -21.98
N ILE A 18 -9.46 -1.62 -21.95
CA ILE A 18 -9.39 -2.38 -20.71
C ILE A 18 -7.98 -2.12 -20.21
N ALA A 19 -7.83 -1.19 -19.26
CA ALA A 19 -6.57 -0.91 -18.62
C ALA A 19 -6.00 -2.26 -18.18
N ALA A 20 -4.83 -2.62 -18.69
CA ALA A 20 -4.18 -3.86 -18.33
C ALA A 20 -3.95 -3.82 -16.81
N THR A 21 -4.77 -4.52 -16.04
CA THR A 21 -4.57 -4.64 -14.61
C THR A 21 -3.31 -5.48 -14.46
N ALA A 22 -2.19 -4.82 -14.14
CA ALA A 22 -0.96 -5.52 -13.80
C ALA A 22 -1.30 -6.59 -12.75
N GLU A 23 -0.79 -7.80 -12.93
CA GLU A 23 -0.98 -8.91 -12.01
C GLU A 23 -0.59 -8.45 -10.60
N SER A 24 -1.60 -8.07 -9.81
CA SER A 24 -1.36 -7.39 -8.55
C SER A 24 -0.95 -8.45 -7.54
N LYS A 25 0.36 -8.62 -7.36
CA LYS A 25 0.90 -9.36 -6.21
C LYS A 25 0.21 -8.87 -4.94
N VAL A 26 -0.16 -9.81 -4.08
CA VAL A 26 -0.74 -9.49 -2.77
C VAL A 26 0.20 -8.51 -2.06
N PRO A 27 -0.27 -7.30 -1.68
CA PRO A 27 0.62 -6.29 -1.12
C PRO A 27 1.24 -6.79 0.18
N THR A 28 2.56 -6.67 0.30
CA THR A 28 3.28 -7.09 1.50
C THR A 28 2.94 -6.19 2.71
N LEU A 29 3.23 -6.65 3.93
CA LEU A 29 3.05 -5.84 5.13
C LEU A 29 3.79 -4.48 5.06
N MET A 30 4.97 -4.44 4.42
CA MET A 30 5.73 -3.20 4.21
C MET A 30 5.01 -2.24 3.25
N GLU A 31 4.32 -2.78 2.26
CA GLU A 31 3.57 -1.98 1.30
C GLU A 31 2.34 -1.35 1.96
N TRP A 32 1.61 -2.12 2.78
CA TRP A 32 0.54 -1.59 3.63
C TRP A 32 1.03 -0.55 4.63
N HIS A 33 2.20 -0.78 5.24
CA HIS A 33 2.84 0.20 6.11
C HIS A 33 3.08 1.54 5.40
N ARG A 34 3.60 1.52 4.17
CA ARG A 34 3.81 2.75 3.38
C ARG A 34 2.49 3.40 2.96
N ARG A 35 1.56 2.62 2.41
CA ARG A 35 0.26 3.12 1.90
C ARG A 35 -0.62 3.74 2.99
N LEU A 36 -0.53 3.25 4.22
CA LEU A 36 -1.35 3.74 5.34
C LEU A 36 -0.64 4.83 6.18
N GLY A 37 0.44 5.42 5.68
CA GLY A 37 1.12 6.53 6.37
C GLY A 37 2.00 6.05 7.53
N HIS A 38 2.78 4.99 7.30
CA HIS A 38 3.81 4.51 8.22
C HIS A 38 3.30 3.94 9.56
N LEU A 39 2.14 3.28 9.54
CA LEU A 39 1.56 2.65 10.73
C LEU A 39 2.43 1.55 11.32
N ASN A 40 2.43 1.45 12.64
CA ASN A 40 3.16 0.41 13.37
C ASN A 40 2.60 -0.98 13.06
N GLU A 41 3.45 -2.01 13.16
CA GLU A 41 3.05 -3.41 12.96
C GLU A 41 1.80 -3.79 13.77
N LYS A 42 1.73 -3.41 15.04
CA LYS A 42 0.56 -3.67 15.90
C LYS A 42 -0.73 -3.09 15.30
N ARG A 43 -0.69 -1.85 14.80
CA ARG A 43 -1.85 -1.18 14.20
C ARG A 43 -2.26 -1.84 12.89
N LEU A 44 -1.30 -2.25 12.07
CA LEU A 44 -1.56 -2.99 10.83
C LEU A 44 -2.22 -4.35 11.11
N LEU A 45 -1.74 -5.06 12.13
CA LEU A 45 -2.35 -6.32 12.58
C LEU A 45 -3.75 -6.11 13.16
N GLU A 46 -3.97 -5.04 13.93
CA GLU A 46 -5.31 -4.67 14.42
C GLU A 46 -6.27 -4.37 13.25
N LEU A 47 -5.83 -3.64 12.22
CA LEU A 47 -6.64 -3.36 11.04
C LEU A 47 -7.02 -4.63 10.27
N THR A 48 -6.09 -5.57 10.18
CA THR A 48 -6.31 -6.88 9.53
C THR A 48 -7.30 -7.73 10.33
N LYS A 49 -7.14 -7.77 11.66
CA LYS A 49 -8.01 -8.54 12.56
C LYS A 49 -9.45 -8.01 12.56
N ASN A 50 -9.63 -6.71 12.43
CA ASN A 50 -10.95 -6.08 12.41
C ASN A 50 -11.52 -5.96 10.98
N GLU A 51 -10.85 -6.53 9.97
CA GLU A 51 -11.27 -6.48 8.55
C GLU A 51 -11.60 -5.05 8.07
N LYS A 52 -10.95 -4.03 8.65
CA LYS A 52 -11.23 -2.61 8.36
C LYS A 52 -10.68 -2.16 7.01
N VAL A 53 -9.81 -2.96 6.40
CA VAL A 53 -9.15 -2.67 5.13
C VAL A 53 -9.39 -3.84 4.18
N PHE A 54 -10.16 -3.58 3.13
CA PHE A 54 -10.47 -4.59 2.12
C PHE A 54 -9.20 -5.04 1.39
N GLY A 55 -9.04 -6.36 1.22
CA GLY A 55 -7.88 -6.95 0.53
C GLY A 55 -6.58 -6.98 1.34
N MET A 56 -6.59 -6.51 2.59
CA MET A 56 -5.41 -6.58 3.46
C MET A 56 -5.24 -8.00 4.02
N LYS A 57 -4.37 -8.78 3.37
CA LYS A 57 -3.94 -10.10 3.85
C LYS A 57 -2.47 -10.05 4.26
N VAL A 58 -2.22 -9.64 5.50
CA VAL A 58 -0.87 -9.72 6.08
C VAL A 58 -0.78 -10.99 6.93
N GLY A 59 0.12 -11.90 6.52
CA GLY A 59 0.42 -13.10 7.30
C GLY A 59 1.23 -12.80 8.56
N LYS A 60 1.95 -13.80 9.10
CA LYS A 60 2.90 -13.64 10.23
C LYS A 60 4.20 -12.90 9.84
N GLN A 61 4.15 -12.00 8.87
CA GLN A 61 5.31 -11.23 8.43
C GLN A 61 5.65 -10.18 9.48
N LYS A 62 6.95 -9.98 9.73
CA LYS A 62 7.42 -8.87 10.57
C LYS A 62 7.66 -7.64 9.71
N LEU A 63 7.32 -6.47 10.23
CA LEU A 63 7.58 -5.21 9.56
C LEU A 63 9.09 -4.94 9.57
N LEU A 64 9.71 -4.92 8.39
CA LEU A 64 11.13 -4.58 8.23
C LEU A 64 11.40 -3.13 8.65
N ILE A 65 12.66 -2.73 8.59
CA ILE A 65 13.08 -1.36 8.90
C ILE A 65 12.56 -0.43 7.79
N CYS A 66 11.93 0.68 8.17
CA CYS A 66 11.49 1.72 7.25
C CYS A 66 12.32 2.99 7.47
N GLU A 67 12.97 3.43 6.41
CA GLU A 67 13.88 4.58 6.37
C GLU A 67 13.17 5.88 6.79
N ILE A 68 11.93 6.04 6.32
CA ILE A 68 11.09 7.21 6.57
C ILE A 68 10.72 7.26 8.06
N CYS A 69 10.31 6.14 8.66
CA CYS A 69 10.01 6.08 10.10
C CYS A 69 11.21 6.39 10.99
N ILE A 70 12.42 5.98 10.58
CA ILE A 70 13.65 6.27 11.33
C ILE A 70 13.91 7.77 11.33
N LYS A 71 13.76 8.41 10.15
CA LYS A 71 14.02 9.84 9.97
C LYS A 71 12.99 10.71 10.68
N ASP A 72 11.72 10.31 10.62
CA ASP A 72 10.58 11.12 11.09
C ASP A 72 10.33 10.98 12.60
N ASN A 73 10.68 9.83 13.22
CA ASN A 73 10.42 9.61 14.64
C ASN A 73 11.47 8.72 15.34
N PRO A 74 12.51 9.32 15.98
CA PRO A 74 13.57 8.56 16.65
C PRO A 74 13.11 7.79 17.91
N ARG A 75 11.89 8.03 18.43
CA ARG A 75 11.33 7.21 19.52
C ARG A 75 10.92 5.81 19.06
N PHE A 76 10.70 5.61 17.76
CA PHE A 76 10.43 4.30 17.17
C PHE A 76 11.65 3.36 17.24
N GLN A 77 12.85 3.94 17.16
CA GLN A 77 14.14 3.24 17.28
C GLN A 77 14.34 2.60 18.66
N ARG A 78 13.94 3.28 19.76
CA ARG A 78 14.20 2.78 21.14
C ARG A 78 13.45 1.49 21.47
N VAL A 79 12.27 1.27 20.87
CA VAL A 79 11.46 0.08 21.14
C VAL A 79 11.94 -1.12 20.31
N LYS A 80 12.43 -0.89 19.09
CA LYS A 80 12.96 -1.96 18.21
C LYS A 80 14.38 -2.39 18.61
N LEU A 81 15.27 -1.45 18.95
CA LEU A 81 16.64 -1.78 19.39
C LEU A 81 16.68 -2.51 20.73
N ARG A 82 15.80 -2.18 21.69
CA ARG A 82 15.73 -2.92 22.97
C ARG A 82 15.34 -4.39 22.83
N LYS A 83 14.70 -4.79 21.72
CA LYS A 83 14.38 -6.20 21.43
C LYS A 83 15.50 -6.98 20.74
N VAL A 84 16.56 -6.30 20.29
CA VAL A 84 17.73 -6.93 19.66
C VAL A 84 18.87 -7.11 20.66
N VAL A 85 18.90 -6.35 21.76
CA VAL A 85 19.94 -6.41 22.80
C VAL A 85 19.48 -7.20 24.04
N VAL A 86 18.68 -8.25 23.83
CA VAL A 86 18.40 -9.27 24.87
C VAL A 86 18.59 -10.63 24.21
N HIS A 87 19.85 -11.06 24.15
CA HIS A 87 20.28 -12.43 23.97
C HIS A 87 21.56 -12.62 24.77
#